data_AF-A0A962YQH2-F1
#
_entry.id   AF-A0A962YQH2-F1
#
_cell.length_a   1.000
_cell.length_b   1.000
_cell.length_c   1.000
_cell.angle_alpha   90.00
_cell.angle_beta   90.00
_cell.angle_gamma   90.00
#
_symmetry.space_group_name_H-M   'P 1'
#
loop_
_entity.id
_entity.type
_entity.pdbx_description
1 polymer ?
#
loop_
_entity_poly.entity_id
_entity_poly.type
_entity_poly.pdbx_seq_one_letter_code
_entity_poly.pdbx_strand_id
1 'polypeptide(L)'
;MVVELRTLLLLPLDDLRVVAREFICPDLSRSALDRCLRRHGVARRAELLPEVEGKPPLPKTFKDDEPGFVHVDVKYLPQMPDEAGHRYLIAAIDRASR
;
A
#
# COMPACT_ATOMS: atom_id res chain seq x y z
N MET A 1 -20.75 -0.99 -1.44
CA MET A 1 -19.75 -1.89 -0.80
C MET A 1 -18.39 -1.82 -1.48
N VAL A 2 -18.21 -2.24 -2.74
CA VAL A 2 -16.88 -2.19 -3.40
C VAL A 2 -16.36 -0.76 -3.60
N VAL A 3 -17.25 0.19 -3.86
CA VAL A 3 -16.92 1.63 -3.90
C VAL A 3 -16.37 2.11 -2.57
N GLU A 4 -16.97 1.69 -1.45
CA GLU A 4 -16.51 2.07 -0.11
C GLU A 4 -15.11 1.49 0.20
N LEU A 5 -14.89 0.22 -0.16
CA LEU A 5 -13.56 -0.39 -0.07
C LEU A 5 -12.51 0.38 -0.89
N ARG A 6 -12.88 0.89 -2.08
CA ARG A 6 -11.98 1.73 -2.89
C ARG A 6 -11.61 3.02 -2.15
N THR A 7 -12.57 3.70 -1.54
CA THR A 7 -12.34 4.98 -0.85
C THR A 7 -11.56 4.80 0.45
N LEU A 8 -11.83 3.71 1.19
CA LEU A 8 -11.17 3.43 2.47
C LEU A 8 -9.76 2.86 2.31
N LEU A 9 -9.59 1.87 1.44
CA LEU A 9 -8.35 1.11 1.35
C LEU A 9 -7.42 1.62 0.25
N LEU A 10 -7.93 2.40 -0.70
CA LEU A 10 -7.17 2.95 -1.83
C LEU A 10 -6.37 1.86 -2.59
N LEU A 11 -6.87 0.63 -2.63
CA LEU A 11 -6.20 -0.47 -3.32
C LEU A 11 -6.18 -0.24 -4.84
N PRO A 12 -5.11 -0.62 -5.55
CA PRO A 12 -5.11 -0.76 -7.01
C PRO A 12 -6.31 -1.58 -7.53
N LEU A 13 -6.67 -1.41 -8.80
CA LEU A 13 -7.84 -2.08 -9.38
C LEU A 13 -7.79 -3.60 -9.21
N ASP A 14 -6.63 -4.20 -9.46
CA ASP A 14 -6.46 -5.65 -9.45
C ASP A 14 -6.46 -6.21 -8.02
N ASP A 15 -5.84 -5.52 -7.05
CA ASP A 15 -5.87 -5.90 -5.63
C ASP A 15 -7.29 -5.77 -5.05
N LEU A 16 -7.98 -4.67 -5.38
CA LEU A 16 -9.39 -4.49 -5.00
C LEU A 16 -10.26 -5.62 -5.57
N ARG A 17 -9.96 -6.09 -6.78
CA ARG A 17 -10.68 -7.22 -7.39
C ARG A 17 -10.44 -8.52 -6.63
N VAL A 18 -9.21 -8.78 -6.17
CA VAL A 18 -8.90 -9.97 -5.36
C VAL A 18 -9.75 -9.97 -4.09
N VAL A 19 -9.72 -8.87 -3.33
CA VAL A 19 -10.52 -8.72 -2.10
C VAL A 19 -12.01 -8.83 -2.38
N ALA A 20 -12.51 -8.16 -3.43
CA ALA A 20 -13.93 -8.22 -3.77
C ALA A 20 -14.38 -9.61 -4.23
N ARG A 21 -13.53 -10.39 -4.89
CA ARG A 21 -13.87 -11.79 -5.24
C ARG A 21 -13.94 -12.68 -4.02
N GLU A 22 -13.00 -12.51 -3.09
CA GLU A 22 -12.92 -13.32 -1.89
C GLU A 22 -14.12 -13.10 -0.97
N PHE A 23 -14.52 -11.84 -0.76
CA PHE A 23 -15.47 -11.50 0.32
C PHE A 23 -16.84 -11.02 -0.15
N ILE A 24 -17.03 -10.75 -1.44
CA ILE A 24 -18.24 -10.06 -1.94
C ILE A 24 -18.89 -10.80 -3.10
N CYS A 25 -18.17 -10.99 -4.20
CA CYS A 25 -18.70 -11.51 -5.44
C CYS A 25 -17.62 -12.32 -6.18
N PRO A 26 -17.61 -13.65 -6.02
CA PRO A 26 -16.59 -14.54 -6.60
C PRO A 26 -16.41 -14.42 -8.12
N ASP A 27 -17.47 -14.05 -8.83
CA ASP A 27 -17.50 -13.95 -10.29
C ASP A 27 -17.24 -12.52 -10.80
N LEU A 28 -16.79 -11.61 -9.93
CA LEU A 28 -16.56 -10.22 -10.31
C LEU A 28 -15.47 -10.10 -11.39
N SER A 29 -15.91 -9.75 -12.60
CA SER A 29 -14.99 -9.45 -13.70
C SER A 29 -14.29 -8.11 -13.49
N ARG A 30 -13.06 -8.01 -14.01
CA ARG A 30 -12.25 -6.79 -13.96
C ARG A 30 -12.96 -5.61 -14.63
N SER A 31 -13.59 -5.84 -15.78
CA SER A 31 -14.30 -4.80 -16.54
C SER A 31 -15.59 -4.35 -15.83
N ALA A 32 -16.30 -5.24 -15.14
CA ALA A 32 -17.44 -4.85 -14.32
C ALA A 32 -17.01 -3.97 -13.15
N LEU A 33 -15.90 -4.32 -12.48
CA LEU A 33 -15.32 -3.49 -11.42
C LEU A 33 -14.91 -2.11 -11.94
N ASP A 34 -14.14 -2.04 -13.03
CA ASP A 34 -13.70 -0.76 -13.60
C ASP A 34 -14.89 0.15 -13.97
N ARG A 35 -15.92 -0.40 -14.64
CA ARG A 35 -17.14 0.35 -14.99
C ARG A 35 -17.90 0.82 -13.75
N CYS A 36 -17.96 0.01 -12.69
CA CYS A 36 -18.55 0.39 -11.42
C CYS A 36 -17.81 1.58 -10.80
N LEU A 37 -16.48 1.51 -10.69
CA LEU A 37 -15.68 2.59 -10.13
C LEU A 37 -15.80 3.89 -10.94
N ARG A 38 -15.82 3.80 -12.28
CA ARG A 38 -16.02 4.97 -13.16
C ARG A 38 -17.40 5.60 -12.97
N ARG A 39 -18.46 4.78 -12.91
CA ARG A 39 -19.83 5.26 -12.68
C ARG A 39 -19.96 6.03 -11.36
N HIS A 40 -19.19 5.63 -10.35
CA HIS A 40 -19.19 6.27 -9.03
C HIS A 40 -18.08 7.32 -8.86
N GLY A 41 -17.33 7.68 -9.91
CA GLY A 41 -16.31 8.73 -9.84
C GLY A 41 -15.04 8.37 -9.06
N VAL A 42 -14.85 7.11 -8.65
CA VAL A 42 -13.72 6.66 -7.81
C VAL A 42 -12.66 5.85 -8.58
N ALA A 43 -12.70 5.89 -9.92
CA ALA A 43 -11.80 5.14 -10.78
C ALA A 43 -10.34 5.59 -10.66
N ARG A 44 -10.09 6.89 -10.47
CA ARG A 44 -8.74 7.43 -10.33
C ARG A 44 -8.37 7.54 -8.87
N ARG A 45 -7.39 6.75 -8.43
CA ARG A 45 -6.95 6.73 -7.02
C ARG A 45 -6.35 8.06 -6.58
N ALA A 46 -5.62 8.73 -7.49
CA ALA A 46 -4.97 9.99 -7.21
C ALA A 46 -5.96 11.10 -6.79
N GLU A 47 -7.18 11.07 -7.34
CA GLU A 47 -8.24 12.02 -7.01
C GLU A 47 -8.90 11.74 -5.64
N LEU A 48 -8.62 10.58 -5.03
CA LEU A 48 -9.13 10.19 -3.71
C LEU A 48 -8.10 10.43 -2.60
N LEU A 49 -6.84 10.64 -2.95
CA LEU A 49 -5.80 10.95 -1.97
C LEU A 49 -5.97 12.41 -1.52
N PRO A 50 -5.90 12.69 -0.21
CA PRO A 50 -5.86 14.07 0.25
C PRO A 50 -4.65 14.78 -0.38
N GLU A 51 -4.83 16.02 -0.79
CA GLU A 51 -3.71 16.86 -1.19
C GLU A 51 -2.76 16.98 0.00
N VAL A 52 -1.60 16.33 -0.11
CA VAL A 52 -0.55 16.50 0.89
C VAL A 52 0.06 17.87 0.65
N GLU A 53 -0.22 18.81 1.55
CA GLU A 53 0.47 20.11 1.55
C GLU A 53 1.97 19.88 1.67
N GLY A 54 2.70 20.41 0.69
CA GLY A 54 4.15 20.22 0.56
C GLY A 54 4.49 19.01 -0.30
N LYS A 55 5.00 19.26 -1.52
CA LYS A 55 5.71 18.22 -2.26
C LYS A 55 6.87 17.75 -1.37
N PRO A 56 6.93 16.47 -0.97
CA PRO A 56 8.11 15.98 -0.31
C PRO A 56 9.31 16.23 -1.24
N PRO A 57 10.47 16.64 -0.70
CA PRO A 57 11.66 16.82 -1.52
C PRO A 57 11.90 15.56 -2.33
N LEU A 58 12.36 15.74 -3.58
CA LEU A 58 12.75 14.63 -4.45
C LEU A 58 13.62 13.65 -3.63
N PRO A 59 13.31 12.34 -3.65
CA PRO A 59 14.09 11.36 -2.91
C PRO A 59 15.56 11.52 -3.28
N LYS A 60 16.41 11.77 -2.29
CA LYS A 60 17.86 11.76 -2.53
C LYS A 60 18.25 10.35 -2.94
N THR A 61 19.08 10.24 -3.97
CA THR A 61 19.72 8.97 -4.30
C THR A 61 20.56 8.51 -3.12
N PHE A 62 20.60 7.19 -2.92
CA PHE A 62 21.53 6.63 -1.95
C PHE A 62 22.96 6.95 -2.38
N LYS A 63 23.85 7.07 -1.40
CA LYS A 63 25.28 7.20 -1.65
C LYS A 63 25.81 5.82 -2.04
N ASP A 64 26.71 5.76 -3.02
CA ASP A 64 27.47 4.55 -3.32
C ASP A 64 28.42 4.26 -2.15
N ASP A 65 28.12 3.19 -1.42
CA ASP A 65 28.88 2.73 -0.27
C ASP A 65 29.66 1.47 -0.68
N GLU A 66 30.91 1.31 -0.21
CA GLU A 66 31.64 0.05 -0.37
C GLU A 66 31.07 -1.03 0.57
N PRO A 67 31.03 -2.31 0.16
CA PRO A 67 30.62 -3.40 1.05
C PRO A 67 31.45 -3.42 2.33
N GLY A 68 30.80 -3.58 3.49
CA GLY A 68 31.49 -3.64 4.79
C GLY A 68 30.65 -3.26 6.01
N PHE A 69 29.48 -2.65 5.79
CA PHE A 69 28.52 -2.31 6.84
C PHE A 69 27.10 -2.69 6.42
N VAL A 70 26.29 -3.16 7.37
CA VAL A 70 24.87 -3.48 7.15
C VAL A 70 24.02 -2.46 7.88
N HIS A 71 23.06 -1.88 7.17
CA HIS A 71 22.06 -1.03 7.80
C HIS A 71 20.94 -1.89 8.36
N VAL A 72 20.73 -1.84 9.68
CA VAL A 72 19.65 -2.53 10.37
C VAL A 72 18.62 -1.51 10.83
N ASP A 73 17.39 -1.63 10.32
CA ASP A 73 16.24 -0.87 10.77
C ASP A 73 15.36 -1.76 11.66
N VAL A 74 14.91 -1.20 12.79
CA VAL A 74 13.99 -1.88 13.71
C VAL A 74 12.72 -1.06 13.79
N LYS A 75 11.62 -1.65 13.34
CA LYS A 75 10.31 -0.99 13.31
C LYS A 75 9.33 -1.69 14.23
N TYR A 76 8.71 -0.91 15.10
CA TYR A 76 7.57 -1.35 15.91
C TYR A 76 6.35 -1.45 14.99
N LEU A 77 5.75 -2.63 14.94
CA LEU A 77 4.49 -2.82 14.25
C LEU A 77 3.34 -2.42 15.19
N PRO A 78 2.24 -1.84 14.66
CA PRO A 78 1.04 -1.61 15.43
C PRO A 78 0.60 -2.91 16.11
N GLN A 79 0.30 -2.84 17.41
CA GLN A 79 -0.30 -3.98 18.12
C GLN A 79 -1.74 -4.15 17.65
N MET A 80 -2.04 -5.35 17.14
CA MET A 80 -3.42 -5.67 16.76
C MET A 80 -4.26 -5.95 18.02
N PRO A 81 -5.60 -5.72 17.98
CA PRO A 81 -6.46 -5.88 19.16
C PRO A 81 -6.43 -7.27 19.82
N ASP A 82 -6.03 -8.28 19.07
CA ASP A 82 -5.92 -9.68 19.47
C ASP A 82 -4.50 -10.10 19.91
N GLU A 83 -3.52 -9.19 19.82
CA GLU A 83 -2.13 -9.48 20.15
C GLU A 83 -1.81 -9.12 21.62
N ALA A 84 -1.10 -10.01 22.32
CA ALA A 84 -0.69 -9.80 23.72
C ALA A 84 0.49 -8.82 23.88
N GLY A 85 1.11 -8.38 22.79
CA GLY A 85 2.26 -7.47 22.82
C GLY A 85 2.64 -6.98 21.42
N HIS A 86 3.56 -6.02 21.38
CA HIS A 86 4.02 -5.44 20.10
C HIS A 86 4.92 -6.42 19.34
N ARG A 87 4.79 -6.42 18.02
CA ARG A 87 5.69 -7.13 17.11
C ARG A 87 6.76 -6.20 16.56
N TYR A 88 7.90 -6.78 16.22
CA TYR A 88 9.06 -6.07 15.69
C TYR A 88 9.37 -6.57 14.30
N LEU A 89 9.58 -5.65 13.36
CA LEU A 89 10.19 -5.93 12.08
C LEU A 89 11.65 -5.49 12.15
N ILE A 90 12.58 -6.44 11.95
CA ILE A 90 14.01 -6.16 11.84
C ILE A 90 14.38 -6.38 10.38
N ALA A 91 14.82 -5.32 9.71
CA ALA A 91 15.25 -5.36 8.32
C ALA A 91 16.73 -4.99 8.24
N ALA A 92 17.55 -5.90 7.72
CA ALA A 92 18.97 -5.71 7.51
C ALA A 92 19.27 -5.64 6.01
N ILE A 93 19.88 -4.55 5.54
CA ILE A 93 20.19 -4.34 4.13
C ILE A 93 21.64 -3.87 4.01
N ASP A 94 22.44 -4.57 3.20
CA ASP A 94 23.70 -4.02 2.71
C ASP A 94 23.40 -2.94 1.66
N ARG A 95 23.89 -1.73 1.91
CA ARG A 95 23.64 -0.59 1.02
C ARG A 95 24.42 -0.70 -0.28
N ALA A 96 25.52 -1.45 -0.31
CA ALA A 96 26.34 -1.64 -1.50
C ALA A 96 25.68 -2.56 -2.55
N SER A 97 24.76 -3.43 -2.13
CA SER A 97 24.15 -4.47 -2.99
C SER A 97 22.71 -4.18 -3.40
N ARG A 98 22.27 -2.92 -3.32
CA ARG A 98 20.85 -2.54 -3.38
C ARG A 98 20.32 -2.35 -4.80
#